data_AF-A0A3D4S8Y6-F1
#
_entry.id   AF-A0A3D4S8Y6-F1
#
_cell.length_a   1.000
_cell.length_b   1.000
_cell.length_c   1.000
_cell.angle_alpha   90.00
_cell.angle_beta   90.00
_cell.angle_gamma   90.00
#
_symmetry.space_group_name_H-M   'P 1'
#
loop_
_entity.id
_entity.type
_entity.pdbx_description
1 polymer ?
#
loop_
_entity_poly.entity_id
_entity_poly.type
_entity_poly.pdbx_seq_one_letter_code
_entity_poly.pdbx_strand_id
1 'polypeptide(L)'
;MAIGGGLSIFALVAAMLGLFGSPVIPSVVRLDALNSFNFVTIISLFDVVSILGGTVTFIRKLAILFALGMAGYIVGSAKFVKKDLPL
;
A
#
# COMPACT_ATOMS: atom_id res chain seq x y z
N MET A 1 8.41 6.62 -20.08
CA MET A 1 6.96 6.40 -19.86
C MET A 1 6.59 4.94 -19.56
N ALA A 2 7.28 3.93 -20.12
CA ALA A 2 6.94 2.52 -19.91
C ALA A 2 7.09 2.01 -18.46
N ILE A 3 8.11 2.45 -17.72
CA ILE A 3 8.41 1.94 -16.36
C ILE A 3 7.34 2.39 -15.34
N GLY A 4 6.87 3.64 -15.41
CA GLY A 4 5.87 4.16 -14.47
C GLY A 4 4.49 3.53 -14.64
N GLY A 5 4.05 3.31 -15.89
CA GLY A 5 2.78 2.64 -16.18
C GLY A 5 2.80 1.17 -15.77
N GLY A 6 3.87 0.44 -16.10
CA GLY A 6 4.03 -0.97 -15.74
C GLY A 6 4.07 -1.20 -14.22
N LEU A 7 4.81 -0.37 -13.48
CA LEU A 7 4.84 -0.43 -12.01
C LEU A 7 3.48 -0.13 -11.38
N SER A 8 2.69 0.78 -11.96
CA SER A 8 1.35 1.12 -11.45
C SER A 8 0.37 -0.03 -11.64
N ILE A 9 0.40 -0.69 -12.81
CA ILE A 9 -0.44 -1.87 -13.10
C ILE A 9 -0.03 -3.05 -12.22
N PHE A 10 1.27 -3.28 -12.04
CA PHE A 10 1.78 -4.32 -11.15
C PHE A 10 1.30 -4.09 -9.71
N ALA A 11 1.42 -2.87 -9.19
CA ALA A 11 0.95 -2.53 -7.85
C ALA A 11 -0.57 -2.71 -7.69
N LEU A 12 -1.35 -2.35 -8.71
CA LEU A 12 -2.81 -2.54 -8.73
C LEU A 12 -3.19 -4.03 -8.66
N VAL A 13 -2.60 -4.86 -9.53
CA VAL A 13 -2.89 -6.30 -9.59
C VAL A 13 -2.42 -6.99 -8.30
N ALA A 14 -1.23 -6.64 -7.79
CA ALA A 14 -0.73 -7.16 -6.52
C ALA A 14 -1.66 -6.80 -5.34
N ALA A 15 -2.21 -5.59 -5.32
CA ALA A 15 -3.16 -5.18 -4.28
C ALA A 15 -4.48 -5.97 -4.35
N MET A 16 -5.02 -6.20 -5.55
CA MET A 16 -6.24 -7.00 -5.73
C MET A 16 -6.04 -8.46 -5.31
N LEU A 17 -4.94 -9.08 -5.75
CA LEU A 17 -4.61 -10.47 -5.39
C LEU A 17 -4.32 -10.60 -3.88
N GLY A 18 -3.59 -9.65 -3.31
CA GLY A 18 -3.28 -9.60 -1.88
C GLY A 18 -4.53 -9.52 -1.01
N LEU A 19 -5.57 -8.81 -1.45
CA LEU A 19 -6.83 -8.70 -0.73
C LEU A 19 -7.49 -10.08 -0.50
N PHE A 20 -7.42 -10.97 -1.50
CA PHE A 20 -7.94 -12.36 -1.42
C PHE A 20 -7.09 -13.28 -0.53
N GLY A 21 -5.83 -12.93 -0.28
CA GLY A 21 -4.95 -13.63 0.67
C GLY A 21 -5.06 -13.11 2.11
N SER A 22 -5.86 -12.07 2.37
CA SER A 22 -5.91 -11.42 3.67
C SER A 22 -6.55 -12.33 4.74
N PRO A 23 -5.95 -12.43 5.94
CA PRO A 23 -6.49 -13.25 7.03
C PRO A 23 -7.86 -12.77 7.55
N VAL A 24 -8.30 -11.59 7.12
CA VAL A 24 -9.62 -11.02 7.44
C VAL A 24 -10.74 -11.65 6.59
N ILE A 25 -10.40 -12.31 5.48
CA ILE A 25 -11.36 -13.08 4.67
C ILE A 25 -11.52 -14.49 5.24
N PRO A 26 -12.76 -15.04 5.30
CA PRO A 26 -13.01 -16.40 5.76
C PRO A 26 -12.13 -17.43 5.03
N SER A 27 -11.59 -18.39 5.78
CA SER A 27 -10.65 -19.41 5.30
C SER A 27 -11.16 -20.26 4.12
N VAL A 28 -12.47 -20.26 3.85
CA VAL A 28 -13.12 -20.97 2.75
C VAL A 28 -12.72 -20.40 1.38
N VAL A 29 -12.29 -19.13 1.31
CA VAL A 29 -11.92 -18.44 0.06
C VAL A 29 -10.45 -17.98 0.06
N ARG A 30 -9.75 -18.13 1.19
CA ARG A 30 -8.40 -17.62 1.37
C ARG A 30 -7.37 -18.57 0.73
N LEU A 31 -6.65 -18.07 -0.25
CA LEU A 31 -5.44 -18.74 -0.75
C LEU A 31 -4.24 -18.11 -0.06
N ASP A 32 -3.66 -18.81 0.91
CA ASP A 32 -2.52 -18.29 1.71
C ASP A 32 -1.32 -17.91 0.82
N ALA A 33 -1.17 -18.53 -0.36
CA ALA A 33 -0.17 -18.15 -1.37
C ALA A 33 -0.31 -16.68 -1.84
N LEU A 34 -1.54 -16.16 -1.91
CA LEU A 34 -1.82 -14.79 -2.35
C LEU A 34 -1.45 -13.74 -1.32
N ASN A 35 -1.27 -14.12 -0.05
CA ASN A 35 -0.80 -13.21 0.98
C ASN A 35 0.64 -12.71 0.71
N SER A 36 1.41 -13.43 -0.12
CA SER A 36 2.73 -12.99 -0.59
C SER A 36 2.68 -11.64 -1.32
N PHE A 37 1.58 -11.35 -2.03
CA PHE A 37 1.41 -10.09 -2.74
C PHE A 37 1.15 -8.90 -1.80
N ASN A 38 0.63 -9.13 -0.58
CA ASN A 38 0.47 -8.07 0.41
C ASN A 38 1.83 -7.49 0.85
N PHE A 39 2.90 -8.30 0.90
CA PHE A 39 4.24 -7.83 1.27
C PHE A 39 4.87 -6.89 0.24
N VAL A 40 4.45 -6.98 -1.02
CA VAL A 40 4.96 -6.14 -2.12
C VAL A 40 4.18 -4.82 -2.20
N THR A 41 3.09 -4.68 -1.43
CA THR A 41 2.23 -3.49 -1.45
C THR A 41 2.25 -2.76 -0.10
N ILE A 42 1.83 -1.50 -0.15
CA ILE A 42 1.68 -0.63 1.02
C ILE A 42 0.64 -1.17 2.02
N ILE A 43 -0.23 -2.10 1.60
CA ILE A 43 -1.26 -2.73 2.45
C ILE A 43 -0.64 -3.52 3.61
N SER A 44 0.58 -4.03 3.48
CA SER A 44 1.31 -4.68 4.60
C SER A 44 1.53 -3.77 5.82
N LEU A 45 1.60 -2.45 5.61
CA LEU A 45 1.71 -1.45 6.67
C LEU A 45 0.36 -1.14 7.32
N PHE A 46 -0.75 -1.58 6.72
CA PHE A 46 -2.10 -1.39 7.27
C PHE A 46 -2.52 -2.63 8.08
N ASP A 47 -2.17 -2.64 9.36
CA ASP A 47 -2.35 -3.80 10.24
C ASP A 47 -3.72 -3.82 10.93
N VAL A 48 -4.72 -4.33 10.21
CA VAL A 48 -6.10 -4.47 10.71
C VAL A 48 -6.21 -5.50 11.84
N VAL A 49 -5.34 -6.52 11.84
CA VAL A 49 -5.34 -7.57 12.87
C VAL A 49 -4.94 -6.99 14.23
N SER A 50 -3.92 -6.13 14.25
CA SER A 50 -3.50 -5.42 15.45
C SER A 50 -4.58 -4.47 15.99
N ILE A 51 -5.35 -3.82 15.10
CA ILE A 51 -6.49 -2.96 15.44
C ILE A 51 -7.61 -3.77 16.11
N LEU A 52 -7.99 -4.90 15.51
CA LEU A 52 -9.03 -5.77 16.06
C LEU A 52 -8.58 -6.46 17.36
N GLY A 53 -7.28 -6.73 17.51
CA GLY A 53 -6.68 -7.30 18.71
C GLY A 53 -6.38 -6.31 19.84
N GLY A 54 -6.72 -5.03 19.69
CA GLY A 54 -6.51 -4.01 20.73
C GLY A 54 -5.05 -3.71 21.06
N THR A 55 -4.11 -4.06 20.17
CA THR A 55 -2.68 -3.83 20.37
C THR A 55 -2.24 -2.50 19.77
N VAL A 56 -1.10 -1.95 20.20
CA VAL A 56 -0.58 -0.65 19.71
C VAL A 56 0.36 -0.77 18.50
N THR A 57 0.59 -1.99 18.00
CA THR A 57 1.53 -2.26 16.89
C THR A 57 1.09 -1.57 15.60
N PHE A 58 -0.22 -1.44 15.35
CA PHE A 58 -0.75 -0.69 14.21
C PHE A 58 -0.28 0.76 14.19
N ILE A 59 -0.10 1.41 15.35
CA ILE A 59 0.29 2.83 15.44
C ILE A 59 1.66 3.05 14.81
N ARG A 60 2.61 2.14 15.07
CA ARG A 60 3.96 2.22 14.50
C ARG A 60 3.94 2.05 12.98
N LYS A 61 3.18 1.08 12.47
CA LYS A 61 3.08 0.84 11.02
C LYS A 61 2.34 1.98 10.31
N LEU A 62 1.31 2.53 10.94
CA LEU A 62 0.56 3.68 10.44
C LEU A 62 1.41 4.97 10.46
N ALA A 63 2.27 5.17 11.47
CA ALA A 63 3.22 6.27 11.49
C ALA A 63 4.22 6.22 10.33
N ILE A 64 4.73 5.03 9.99
CA ILE A 64 5.62 4.84 8.81
C ILE A 64 4.85 5.16 7.52
N LEU A 65 3.61 4.69 7.42
CA LEU A 65 2.74 4.98 6.27
C LEU A 65 2.52 6.48 6.09
N PHE A 66 2.23 7.19 7.17
CA PHE A 66 2.04 8.63 7.18
C PHE A 66 3.32 9.38 6.76
N ALA A 67 4.48 8.97 7.28
CA ALA A 67 5.77 9.55 6.90
C ALA A 67 6.07 9.36 5.41
N LEU A 68 5.80 8.17 4.84
CA LEU A 68 5.95 7.92 3.40
C LEU A 68 5.00 8.78 2.56
N GLY A 69 3.75 8.93 3.00
CA GLY A 69 2.77 9.81 2.36
C GLY A 69 3.23 11.28 2.35
N MET A 70 3.70 11.79 3.49
CA MET A 70 4.25 13.15 3.57
C MET A 70 5.49 13.34 2.70
N ALA A 71 6.44 12.39 2.73
CA ALA A 71 7.63 12.45 1.90
C ALA A 71 7.26 12.46 0.40
N GLY A 72 6.35 11.60 -0.01
CA GLY A 72 5.82 11.58 -1.38
C GLY A 72 5.16 12.89 -1.77
N TYR A 73 4.37 13.49 -0.88
CA TYR A 73 3.72 14.78 -1.11
C TYR A 73 4.73 15.93 -1.26
N ILE A 74 5.73 16.01 -0.38
CA ILE A 74 6.76 17.06 -0.41
C ILE A 74 7.64 16.93 -1.66
N VAL A 75 8.08 15.72 -1.99
CA VAL A 75 8.88 15.47 -3.21
C VAL A 75 8.05 15.74 -4.46
N GLY A 76 6.77 15.34 -4.44
CA GLY A 76 5.80 15.64 -5.49
C GLY A 76 5.66 17.14 -5.69
N SER A 77 5.33 17.89 -4.64
CA SER A 77 5.15 19.34 -4.71
C SER A 77 6.41 20.05 -5.19
N ALA A 78 7.59 19.72 -4.67
CA ALA A 78 8.86 20.30 -5.12
C ALA A 78 9.13 20.04 -6.63
N LYS A 79 8.76 18.87 -7.14
CA LYS A 79 8.94 18.52 -8.56
C LYS A 79 7.88 19.15 -9.46
N PHE A 80 6.64 19.23 -9.00
CA PHE A 80 5.51 19.78 -9.76
C PHE A 80 5.48 21.31 -9.76
N VAL A 81 6.06 21.99 -8.78
CA VAL A 81 6.23 23.46 -8.78
C VAL A 81 7.10 23.94 -9.95
N LYS A 82 8.02 23.12 -10.47
CA LYS A 82 8.84 23.45 -11.66
C LYS A 82 8.21 23.05 -12.99
N LYS A 83 7.12 22.30 -12.98
CA LYS A 83 6.38 21.90 -14.17
C LYS A 83 5.09 22.71 -14.21
N ASP A 84 5.23 23.98 -14.57
CA ASP A 84 4.10 24.75 -15.06
C ASP A 84 3.52 23.98 -16.26
N LEU A 85 2.38 23.35 -16.05
CA LEU A 85 1.56 22.83 -17.13
C LEU A 85 1.14 24.05 -17.97
N PRO A 86 1.35 24.06 -19.29
CA PRO A 86 0.73 25.07 -20.14
C PRO A 86 -0.79 24.92 -19.97
N LEU A 87 -1.39 25.94 -19.35
CA LEU A 87 -2.84 26.17 -19.36
C LEU A 87 -3.32 26.25 -20.81
#